data_AF-A0A7M3XL11-F1
#
_entry.id   AF-A0A7M3XL11-F1
#
_cell.length_a   1.000
_cell.length_b   1.000
_cell.length_c   1.000
_cell.angle_alpha   90.00
_cell.angle_beta   90.00
_cell.angle_gamma   90.00
#
_symmetry.space_group_name_H-M   'P 1'
#
loop_
_entity.id
_entity.type
_entity.pdbx_description
1 polymer ?
#
loop_
_entity_poly.entity_id
_entity_poly.type
_entity_poly.pdbx_seq_one_letter_code
_entity_poly.pdbx_strand_id
1 'polypeptide(L)'
;MFSAAFSGCFGETQSGGINSDEDVVVTPQTLSGGVFEPVTITAKADLSAYIPYLIFNEVSGFVQNSTIIDLKSGESVQLSVLAPPRTDTALILLGDYGRDIWPVRSIDESWKTWFDRRGYDANDNQAVQRIDGINGSLNTVDYSNSTADTVAVVKLTVKRQMAAAFSESEGGRHSMGLVDGRTVFNYINVMSDETFDPDDPNDFAVGYLDRWAGQGNLAYEDAAQYLISTMEGFGLEVIVQRFVYDSLMTGAQNPEAYNV
;
A
#
# COMPACT_ATOMS: atom_id res chain seq x y z
N MET A 1 -52.61 37.70 2.17
CA MET A 1 -51.79 36.55 1.74
C MET A 1 -51.27 35.86 2.98
N PHE A 2 -51.87 34.74 3.37
CA PHE A 2 -51.37 33.90 4.45
C PHE A 2 -50.32 32.95 3.85
N SER A 3 -49.08 33.06 4.30
CA SER A 3 -47.99 32.15 3.92
C SER A 3 -47.88 31.10 5.02
N ALA A 4 -48.16 29.84 4.70
CA ALA A 4 -47.95 28.71 5.60
C ALA A 4 -46.46 28.35 5.58
N ALA A 5 -45.84 28.31 6.76
CA ALA A 5 -44.50 27.75 6.91
C ALA A 5 -44.59 26.22 6.73
N PHE A 6 -43.99 25.71 5.66
CA PHE A 6 -43.82 24.28 5.43
C PHE A 6 -42.73 23.80 6.39
N SER A 7 -43.14 23.35 7.58
CA SER A 7 -42.26 22.61 8.50
C SER A 7 -42.03 21.22 7.90
N GLY A 8 -41.02 21.11 7.06
CA GLY A 8 -40.51 19.82 6.59
C GLY A 8 -39.84 19.08 7.75
N CYS A 9 -40.63 18.26 8.45
CA CYS A 9 -40.10 17.19 9.28
C CYS A 9 -39.33 16.25 8.34
N PHE A 10 -38.00 16.37 8.35
CA PHE A 10 -37.09 15.47 7.66
C PHE A 10 -37.17 14.15 8.43
N GLY A 11 -38.12 13.30 8.04
CA GLY A 11 -38.15 11.93 8.50
C GLY A 11 -36.90 11.25 7.98
N GLU A 12 -36.00 10.88 8.89
CA GLU A 12 -35.00 9.86 8.61
C GLU A 12 -35.75 8.62 8.12
N THR A 13 -35.67 8.36 6.82
CA THR A 13 -35.82 7.01 6.32
C THR A 13 -34.73 6.20 6.99
N GLN A 14 -35.06 5.53 8.11
CA GLN A 14 -34.31 4.38 8.58
C GLN A 14 -34.34 3.35 7.44
N SER A 15 -33.34 3.40 6.56
CA SER A 15 -33.03 2.28 5.69
C SER A 15 -32.52 1.18 6.63
N GLY A 16 -33.18 0.04 6.68
CA GLY A 16 -32.76 -1.11 7.49
C GLY A 16 -31.50 -1.77 6.95
N GLY A 17 -30.37 -1.06 7.03
CA GLY A 17 -29.03 -1.52 6.66
C GLY A 17 -27.99 -1.00 7.66
N ILE A 18 -26.76 -1.48 7.52
CA ILE A 18 -25.65 -1.16 8.44
C ILE A 18 -25.40 0.36 8.52
N ASN A 19 -25.35 0.89 9.74
CA ASN A 19 -24.97 2.27 10.03
C ASN A 19 -23.50 2.34 10.49
N SER A 20 -22.63 2.96 9.70
CA SER A 20 -21.19 3.06 9.99
C SER A 20 -20.85 3.82 11.27
N ASP A 21 -21.74 4.68 11.76
CA ASP A 21 -21.50 5.50 12.96
C ASP A 21 -21.97 4.80 14.24
N GLU A 22 -22.93 3.89 14.12
CA GLU A 22 -23.58 3.22 15.26
C GLU A 22 -23.19 1.76 15.41
N ASP A 23 -23.04 1.02 14.30
CA ASP A 23 -22.93 -0.44 14.30
C ASP A 23 -21.49 -0.96 14.39
N VAL A 24 -20.48 -0.10 14.23
CA VAL A 24 -19.08 -0.48 14.31
C VAL A 24 -18.23 0.60 14.98
N VAL A 25 -17.16 0.18 15.65
CA VAL A 25 -16.11 1.07 16.15
C VAL A 25 -14.78 0.56 15.64
N VAL A 26 -14.01 1.43 14.98
CA VAL A 26 -12.67 1.12 14.49
C VAL A 26 -11.64 1.92 15.28
N THR A 27 -10.59 1.27 15.75
CA THR A 27 -9.52 1.91 16.52
C THR A 27 -8.15 1.53 15.95
N PRO A 28 -7.24 2.50 15.71
CA PRO A 28 -7.41 3.94 15.90
C PRO A 28 -8.20 4.61 14.76
N GLN A 29 -8.76 5.80 15.04
CA GLN A 29 -9.46 6.63 14.04
C GLN A 29 -8.50 7.39 13.11
N THR A 30 -7.25 7.56 13.54
CA THR A 30 -6.16 8.12 12.74
C THR A 30 -5.07 7.06 12.58
N LEU A 31 -4.88 6.62 11.36
CA LEU A 31 -3.90 5.63 10.95
C LEU A 31 -2.54 6.29 10.62
N SER A 32 -1.46 5.59 10.91
CA SER A 32 -0.10 5.96 10.54
C SER A 32 0.21 5.46 9.12
N GLY A 33 0.27 6.39 8.17
CA GLY A 33 0.48 6.04 6.76
C GLY A 33 1.85 5.41 6.51
N GLY A 34 1.86 4.26 5.83
CA GLY A 34 3.08 3.58 5.39
C GLY A 34 3.74 2.65 6.39
N VAL A 35 3.11 2.34 7.53
CA VAL A 35 3.54 1.28 8.46
C VAL A 35 2.42 0.29 8.70
N PHE A 36 2.77 -0.97 9.00
CA PHE A 36 1.80 -1.91 9.54
C PHE A 36 1.50 -1.53 10.98
N GLU A 37 0.22 -1.36 11.30
CA GLU A 37 -0.23 -1.05 12.65
C GLU A 37 -1.48 -1.86 13.01
N PRO A 38 -1.71 -2.14 14.30
CA PRO A 38 -2.90 -2.85 14.73
C PRO A 38 -4.14 -1.96 14.57
N VAL A 39 -5.11 -2.48 13.82
CA VAL A 39 -6.45 -1.90 13.67
C VAL A 39 -7.46 -2.86 14.29
N THR A 40 -8.14 -2.40 15.33
CA THR A 40 -9.21 -3.15 16.00
C THR A 40 -10.56 -2.72 15.46
N ILE A 41 -11.36 -3.68 15.00
CA ILE A 41 -12.73 -3.50 14.53
C ILE A 41 -13.64 -4.18 15.55
N THR A 42 -14.58 -3.44 16.13
CA THR A 42 -15.53 -3.93 17.13
C THR A 42 -16.94 -3.72 16.60
N ALA A 43 -17.70 -4.81 16.47
CA ALA A 43 -19.06 -4.78 15.97
C ALA A 43 -20.08 -4.61 17.11
N LYS A 44 -21.06 -3.74 16.90
CA LYS A 44 -22.22 -3.52 17.78
C LYS A 44 -23.50 -4.13 17.21
N ALA A 45 -23.50 -4.46 15.92
CA ALA A 45 -24.52 -5.27 15.24
C ALA A 45 -23.85 -6.41 14.46
N ASP A 46 -24.61 -7.41 14.02
CA ASP A 46 -24.11 -8.46 13.14
C ASP A 46 -23.80 -7.87 11.76
N LEU A 47 -22.53 -7.90 11.35
CA LEU A 47 -22.05 -7.29 10.11
C LEU A 47 -20.87 -8.04 9.50
N SER A 48 -20.60 -7.77 8.23
CA SER A 48 -19.34 -8.10 7.58
C SER A 48 -18.57 -6.82 7.29
N ALA A 49 -17.23 -6.89 7.36
CA ALA A 49 -16.36 -5.78 7.00
C ALA A 49 -15.34 -6.22 5.95
N TYR A 50 -15.22 -5.43 4.89
CA TYR A 50 -14.19 -5.56 3.86
C TYR A 50 -13.10 -4.52 4.08
N ILE A 51 -11.85 -5.00 4.22
CA ILE A 51 -10.67 -4.18 4.46
C ILE A 51 -9.83 -4.19 3.18
N PRO A 52 -9.86 -3.12 2.36
CA PRO A 52 -9.23 -3.11 1.05
C PRO A 52 -7.75 -2.66 1.08
N TYR A 53 -6.99 -3.23 2.02
CA TYR A 53 -5.59 -2.85 2.28
C TYR A 53 -4.69 -4.08 2.44
N LEU A 54 -3.38 -3.86 2.42
CA LEU A 54 -2.43 -4.93 2.74
C LEU A 54 -2.51 -5.27 4.22
N ILE A 55 -2.59 -6.57 4.51
CA ILE A 55 -2.70 -7.10 5.86
C ILE A 55 -1.53 -8.03 6.10
N PHE A 56 -0.81 -7.81 7.19
CA PHE A 56 0.19 -8.77 7.65
C PHE A 56 -0.52 -9.87 8.44
N ASN A 57 -0.55 -11.07 7.86
CA ASN A 57 -1.18 -12.21 8.49
C ASN A 57 -0.16 -12.90 9.40
N GLU A 58 -0.31 -12.69 10.71
CA GLU A 58 0.62 -13.22 11.72
C GLU A 58 0.64 -14.75 11.77
N VAL A 59 -0.44 -15.42 11.33
CA VAL A 59 -0.51 -16.89 11.32
C VAL A 59 0.33 -17.46 10.19
N SER A 60 0.31 -16.84 9.01
CA SER A 60 1.08 -17.31 7.85
C SER A 60 2.47 -16.68 7.74
N GLY A 61 2.69 -15.52 8.38
CA GLY A 61 3.89 -14.69 8.24
C GLY A 61 3.95 -13.93 6.91
N PHE A 62 2.90 -13.98 6.09
CA PHE A 62 2.86 -13.33 4.77
C PHE A 62 1.94 -12.11 4.77
N VAL A 63 2.21 -11.20 3.83
CA VAL A 63 1.33 -10.08 3.52
C VAL A 63 0.31 -10.53 2.48
N GLN A 64 -0.97 -10.30 2.75
CA GLN A 64 -2.07 -10.55 1.82
C GLN A 64 -2.75 -9.25 1.39
N ASN A 65 -3.33 -9.26 0.19
CA ASN A 65 -4.11 -8.15 -0.31
C ASN A 65 -5.58 -8.29 0.10
N SER A 66 -6.01 -7.41 1.00
CA SER A 66 -7.38 -7.32 1.50
C SER A 66 -7.85 -8.53 2.30
N THR A 67 -8.96 -8.35 3.02
CA THR A 67 -9.70 -9.45 3.65
C THR A 67 -11.16 -9.06 3.86
N ILE A 68 -12.01 -10.06 4.10
CA ILE A 68 -13.39 -9.89 4.53
C ILE A 68 -13.55 -10.66 5.84
N ILE A 69 -14.08 -9.99 6.86
CA ILE A 69 -14.35 -10.56 8.18
C ILE A 69 -15.85 -10.50 8.47
N ASP A 70 -16.35 -11.53 9.14
CA ASP A 70 -17.70 -11.53 9.71
C ASP A 70 -17.59 -11.32 11.21
N LEU A 71 -18.41 -10.43 11.75
CA LEU A 71 -18.45 -10.09 13.16
C LEU A 71 -19.90 -10.09 13.64
N LYS A 72 -20.20 -10.86 14.68
CA LYS A 72 -21.47 -10.74 15.40
C LYS A 72 -21.42 -9.56 16.36
N SER A 73 -22.60 -9.10 16.79
CA SER A 73 -22.72 -8.07 17.81
C SER A 73 -21.91 -8.44 19.07
N GLY A 74 -21.03 -7.54 19.49
CA GLY A 74 -20.12 -7.71 20.62
C GLY A 74 -18.78 -8.37 20.28
N GLU A 75 -18.60 -8.88 19.06
CA GLU A 75 -17.31 -9.44 18.62
C GLU A 75 -16.34 -8.33 18.19
N SER A 76 -15.05 -8.64 18.32
CA SER A 76 -13.99 -7.77 17.86
C SER A 76 -12.83 -8.57 17.31
N VAL A 77 -12.18 -8.03 16.28
CA VAL A 77 -10.95 -8.56 15.71
C VAL A 77 -9.89 -7.46 15.64
N GLN A 78 -8.64 -7.86 15.78
CA GLN A 78 -7.49 -7.00 15.52
C GLN A 78 -6.76 -7.51 14.29
N LEU A 79 -6.47 -6.61 13.35
CA LEU A 79 -5.74 -6.88 12.12
C LEU A 79 -4.52 -5.98 12.06
N SER A 80 -3.39 -6.49 11.55
CA SER A 80 -2.21 -5.67 11.25
C SER A 80 -2.34 -5.12 9.83
N VAL A 81 -2.68 -3.84 9.70
CA VAL A 81 -3.05 -3.21 8.42
C VAL A 81 -2.00 -2.18 8.01
N LEU A 82 -1.62 -2.18 6.72
CA LEU A 82 -0.77 -1.14 6.14
C LEU A 82 -1.62 -0.01 5.56
N ALA A 83 -1.71 1.10 6.28
CA ALA A 83 -2.40 2.28 5.80
C ALA A 83 -1.67 2.91 4.60
N PRO A 84 -2.39 3.37 3.57
CA PRO A 84 -1.77 3.91 2.35
C PRO A 84 -0.94 5.18 2.65
N PRO A 85 0.34 5.25 2.25
CA PRO A 85 1.26 6.31 2.69
C PRO A 85 1.04 7.68 2.03
N ARG A 86 0.27 7.75 0.94
CA ARG A 86 0.19 8.92 0.04
C ARG A 86 -1.20 9.57 -0.01
N THR A 87 -2.05 9.26 0.97
CA THR A 87 -3.42 9.78 1.09
C THR A 87 -3.71 10.13 2.55
N ASP A 88 -4.73 10.96 2.75
CA ASP A 88 -5.25 11.35 4.06
C ASP A 88 -6.46 10.51 4.51
N THR A 89 -6.92 9.60 3.65
CA THR A 89 -8.18 8.87 3.81
C THR A 89 -7.96 7.38 3.59
N ALA A 90 -8.44 6.58 4.54
CA ALA A 90 -8.63 5.13 4.41
C ALA A 90 -10.10 4.78 4.67
N LEU A 91 -10.55 3.65 4.12
CA LEU A 91 -11.94 3.21 4.14
C LEU A 91 -12.03 1.75 4.56
N ILE A 92 -13.00 1.43 5.39
CA ILE A 92 -13.46 0.05 5.62
C ILE A 92 -14.91 0.00 5.16
N LEU A 93 -15.23 -0.98 4.31
CA LEU A 93 -16.58 -1.13 3.79
C LEU A 93 -17.35 -2.11 4.67
N LEU A 94 -18.61 -1.80 4.94
CA LEU A 94 -19.50 -2.61 5.79
C LEU A 94 -20.72 -3.05 4.99
N GLY A 95 -21.21 -4.24 5.32
CA GLY A 95 -22.42 -4.80 4.75
C GLY A 95 -23.02 -5.82 5.69
N ASP A 96 -24.15 -6.38 5.28
CA ASP A 96 -24.86 -7.39 6.05
C ASP A 96 -23.96 -8.59 6.36
N TYR A 97 -24.20 -9.20 7.52
CA TYR A 97 -23.44 -10.37 7.96
C TYR A 97 -23.47 -11.51 6.91
N GLY A 98 -22.29 -12.05 6.59
CA GLY A 98 -22.11 -13.09 5.59
C GLY A 98 -22.09 -12.56 4.15
N ARG A 99 -21.92 -11.25 3.94
CA ARG A 99 -21.86 -10.67 2.58
C ARG A 99 -20.64 -11.17 1.80
N ASP A 100 -20.88 -11.65 0.58
CA ASP A 100 -19.85 -12.23 -0.28
C ASP A 100 -19.30 -11.28 -1.35
N ILE A 101 -20.15 -10.41 -1.92
CA ILE A 101 -19.80 -9.56 -3.08
C ILE A 101 -19.65 -8.10 -2.65
N TRP A 102 -18.51 -7.50 -2.95
CA TRP A 102 -18.13 -6.16 -2.49
C TRP A 102 -17.76 -5.24 -3.65
N PRO A 103 -18.22 -3.98 -3.66
CA PRO A 103 -17.81 -3.02 -4.67
C PRO A 103 -16.35 -2.61 -4.43
N VAL A 104 -15.61 -2.43 -5.51
CA VAL A 104 -14.24 -1.92 -5.49
C VAL A 104 -14.06 -0.79 -6.48
N ARG A 105 -13.11 0.09 -6.17
CA ARG A 105 -12.68 1.15 -7.06
C ARG A 105 -12.00 0.62 -8.32
N SER A 106 -12.02 1.41 -9.38
CA SER A 106 -11.21 1.17 -10.57
C SER A 106 -9.71 1.34 -10.27
N ILE A 107 -8.85 0.71 -11.08
CA ILE A 107 -7.40 0.71 -10.89
C ILE A 107 -6.76 2.11 -10.97
N ASP A 108 -7.35 2.99 -11.77
CA ASP A 108 -6.94 4.38 -12.02
C ASP A 108 -7.50 5.37 -10.99
N GLU A 109 -8.31 4.89 -10.05
CA GLU A 109 -8.97 5.70 -9.04
C GLU A 109 -8.39 5.44 -7.63
N SER A 110 -8.35 6.46 -6.78
CA SER A 110 -8.01 6.29 -5.36
C SER A 110 -9.25 5.98 -4.51
N TRP A 111 -9.09 5.32 -3.36
CA TRP A 111 -10.23 5.10 -2.44
C TRP A 111 -10.91 6.41 -2.00
N LYS A 112 -10.13 7.49 -1.82
CA LYS A 112 -10.67 8.82 -1.52
C LYS A 112 -11.60 9.31 -2.64
N THR A 113 -11.12 9.28 -3.88
CA THR A 113 -11.91 9.69 -5.05
C THR A 113 -13.16 8.83 -5.22
N TRP A 114 -13.01 7.51 -5.04
CA TRP A 114 -14.12 6.55 -5.09
C TRP A 114 -15.21 6.89 -4.08
N PHE A 115 -14.82 7.24 -2.85
CA PHE A 115 -15.75 7.68 -1.82
C PHE A 115 -16.40 9.03 -2.16
N ASP A 116 -15.60 10.01 -2.58
CA ASP A 116 -16.07 11.37 -2.88
C ASP A 116 -17.09 11.40 -4.03
N ARG A 117 -16.96 10.51 -5.03
CA ARG A 117 -17.95 10.33 -6.11
C ARG A 117 -19.16 9.45 -5.72
N ARG A 118 -19.29 9.10 -4.44
CA ARG A 118 -20.33 8.20 -3.91
C ARG A 118 -20.30 6.79 -4.49
N GLY A 119 -19.11 6.24 -4.71
CA GLY A 119 -18.95 4.86 -5.19
C GLY A 119 -19.67 3.83 -4.31
N TYR A 120 -19.83 4.09 -3.02
CA TYR A 120 -20.54 3.20 -2.09
C TYR A 120 -22.04 3.05 -2.35
N ASP A 121 -22.65 3.96 -3.12
CA ASP A 121 -24.06 3.91 -3.55
C ASP A 121 -24.22 3.53 -5.04
N ALA A 122 -23.11 3.31 -5.75
CA ALA A 122 -23.12 3.10 -7.19
C ALA A 122 -23.15 1.60 -7.57
N ASN A 123 -23.90 1.26 -8.62
CA ASN A 123 -24.10 -0.11 -9.09
C ASN A 123 -23.24 -0.49 -10.31
N ASP A 124 -22.39 0.43 -10.78
CA ASP A 124 -21.48 0.26 -11.92
C ASP A 124 -20.03 0.00 -11.50
N ASN A 125 -19.76 -0.12 -10.20
CA ASN A 125 -18.44 -0.46 -9.71
C ASN A 125 -18.04 -1.88 -10.12
N GLN A 126 -16.73 -2.07 -10.27
CA GLN A 126 -16.15 -3.41 -10.27
C GLN A 126 -16.43 -4.10 -8.93
N ALA A 127 -16.40 -5.43 -8.92
CA ALA A 127 -16.69 -6.20 -7.72
C ALA A 127 -15.61 -7.24 -7.43
N VAL A 128 -15.45 -7.54 -6.15
CA VAL A 128 -14.70 -8.69 -5.66
C VAL A 128 -15.63 -9.61 -4.89
N GLN A 129 -15.30 -10.89 -4.87
CA GLN A 129 -15.98 -11.90 -4.08
C GLN A 129 -15.04 -12.48 -3.02
N ARG A 130 -15.63 -12.87 -1.88
CA ARG A 130 -14.95 -13.60 -0.82
C ARG A 130 -14.42 -14.94 -1.32
N ILE A 131 -13.20 -15.26 -0.91
CA ILE A 131 -12.64 -16.61 -0.98
C ILE A 131 -12.24 -17.02 0.44
N ASP A 132 -12.79 -18.14 0.90
CA ASP A 132 -12.54 -18.59 2.28
C ASP A 132 -11.05 -18.92 2.50
N GLY A 133 -10.56 -18.49 3.66
CA GLY A 133 -9.21 -18.81 4.09
C GLY A 133 -9.02 -20.32 4.31
N ILE A 134 -7.79 -20.80 4.11
CA ILE A 134 -7.44 -22.21 4.32
C ILE A 134 -7.03 -22.39 5.79
N ASN A 135 -7.57 -23.43 6.45
CA ASN A 135 -7.22 -23.80 7.84
C ASN A 135 -7.40 -22.66 8.86
N GLY A 136 -8.43 -21.84 8.70
CA GLY A 136 -8.71 -20.73 9.61
C GLY A 136 -7.83 -19.50 9.41
N SER A 137 -7.10 -19.41 8.29
CA SER A 137 -6.49 -18.16 7.87
C SER A 137 -7.56 -17.11 7.57
N LEU A 138 -7.15 -15.84 7.50
CA LEU A 138 -8.01 -14.77 6.99
C LEU A 138 -8.51 -15.10 5.58
N ASN A 139 -9.74 -14.69 5.29
CA ASN A 139 -10.32 -14.78 3.95
C ASN A 139 -9.51 -13.93 2.97
N THR A 140 -9.47 -14.34 1.72
CA THR A 140 -8.93 -13.56 0.60
C THR A 140 -10.07 -13.09 -0.30
N VAL A 141 -9.73 -12.40 -1.38
CA VAL A 141 -10.70 -11.91 -2.35
C VAL A 141 -10.25 -12.26 -3.76
N ASP A 142 -11.21 -12.47 -4.64
CA ASP A 142 -10.99 -12.65 -6.07
C ASP A 142 -11.95 -11.75 -6.88
N TYR A 143 -11.63 -11.51 -8.14
CA TYR A 143 -12.47 -10.72 -9.03
C TYR A 143 -13.84 -11.39 -9.23
N SER A 144 -14.90 -10.59 -9.27
CA SER A 144 -16.26 -11.04 -9.56
C SER A 144 -16.85 -10.34 -10.78
N ASN A 145 -17.59 -11.10 -11.60
CA ASN A 145 -18.37 -10.56 -12.72
C ASN A 145 -19.78 -10.09 -12.30
N SER A 146 -20.13 -10.25 -11.03
CA SER A 146 -21.42 -9.84 -10.50
C SER A 146 -21.41 -8.36 -10.11
N THR A 147 -22.58 -7.72 -10.16
CA THR A 147 -22.78 -6.39 -9.59
C THR A 147 -22.79 -6.49 -8.06
N ALA A 148 -22.09 -5.57 -7.41
CA ALA A 148 -22.14 -5.42 -5.95
C ALA A 148 -23.22 -4.40 -5.55
N ASP A 149 -23.97 -4.70 -4.50
CA ASP A 149 -24.93 -3.78 -3.92
C ASP A 149 -24.24 -2.65 -3.15
N THR A 150 -25.02 -1.66 -2.71
CA THR A 150 -24.54 -0.54 -1.88
C THR A 150 -23.94 -1.04 -0.56
N VAL A 151 -23.01 -0.26 -0.01
CA VAL A 151 -22.28 -0.58 1.23
C VAL A 151 -22.21 0.65 2.14
N ALA A 152 -22.18 0.43 3.44
CA ALA A 152 -21.81 1.49 4.38
C ALA A 152 -20.29 1.61 4.46
N VAL A 153 -19.76 2.77 4.85
CA VAL A 153 -18.32 3.03 4.82
C VAL A 153 -17.86 3.71 6.10
N VAL A 154 -16.88 3.10 6.76
CA VAL A 154 -16.11 3.77 7.82
C VAL A 154 -14.97 4.53 7.19
N LYS A 155 -14.96 5.85 7.38
CA LYS A 155 -13.85 6.72 6.94
C LYS A 155 -12.85 6.91 8.07
N LEU A 156 -11.60 6.57 7.80
CA LEU A 156 -10.46 6.73 8.70
C LEU A 156 -9.53 7.83 8.18
N THR A 157 -8.96 8.60 9.10
CA THR A 157 -7.94 9.59 8.76
C THR A 157 -6.59 8.90 8.65
N VAL A 158 -5.76 9.28 7.68
CA VAL A 158 -4.38 8.78 7.57
C VAL A 158 -3.40 9.94 7.72
N LYS A 159 -2.39 9.77 8.57
CA LYS A 159 -1.30 10.72 8.74
C LYS A 159 0.03 9.98 8.62
N ARG A 160 0.82 10.33 7.61
CA ARG A 160 2.21 9.87 7.52
C ARG A 160 3.04 10.59 8.58
N GLN A 161 3.74 9.83 9.41
CA GLN A 161 4.63 10.37 10.43
C GLN A 161 5.91 10.92 9.80
N MET A 162 6.63 11.76 10.54
CA MET A 162 7.88 12.37 10.12
C MET A 162 8.88 12.26 11.28
N ALA A 163 10.11 11.89 10.97
CA ALA A 163 11.18 11.83 11.96
C ALA A 163 11.47 13.24 12.48
N ALA A 164 11.52 13.39 13.80
CA ALA A 164 11.71 14.70 14.46
C ALA A 164 13.07 15.35 14.14
N ALA A 165 14.04 14.58 13.67
CA ALA A 165 15.39 15.05 13.35
C ALA A 165 15.48 15.85 12.05
N PHE A 166 14.45 15.84 11.21
CA PHE A 166 14.48 16.47 9.89
C PHE A 166 13.36 17.48 9.75
N SER A 167 13.62 18.56 9.03
CA SER A 167 12.63 19.54 8.58
C SER A 167 11.93 19.09 7.29
N GLU A 168 10.85 19.79 6.90
CA GLU A 168 10.21 19.54 5.60
C GLU A 168 11.16 19.81 4.42
N SER A 169 11.96 20.88 4.49
CA SER A 169 12.95 21.24 3.47
C SER A 169 14.05 20.19 3.30
N GLU A 170 14.35 19.44 4.35
CA GLU A 170 15.31 18.35 4.26
C GLU A 170 14.67 17.06 3.70
N GLY A 171 13.37 17.03 3.44
CA GLY A 171 12.64 15.84 3.00
C GLY A 171 11.99 15.05 4.15
N GLY A 172 11.80 15.65 5.31
CA GLY A 172 11.23 15.01 6.49
C GLY A 172 9.85 14.37 6.27
N ARG A 173 9.02 14.92 5.38
CA ARG A 173 7.70 14.33 5.02
C ARG A 173 7.81 12.91 4.44
N HIS A 174 9.00 12.51 3.98
CA HIS A 174 9.25 11.20 3.39
C HIS A 174 9.96 10.23 4.34
N SER A 175 10.53 10.73 5.45
CA SER A 175 11.50 10.09 6.37
C SER A 175 11.07 8.86 7.18
N MET A 176 9.81 8.45 7.10
CA MET A 176 9.26 7.36 7.93
C MET A 176 8.40 6.42 7.08
N GLY A 177 8.19 5.19 7.55
CA GLY A 177 7.40 4.16 6.87
C GLY A 177 8.23 2.95 6.48
N LEU A 178 7.57 1.89 6.04
CA LEU A 178 8.19 0.69 5.49
C LEU A 178 9.09 1.03 4.30
N VAL A 179 8.65 1.98 3.46
CA VAL A 179 9.48 2.60 2.42
C VAL A 179 9.62 4.08 2.76
N ASP A 180 10.87 4.49 3.01
CA ASP A 180 11.28 5.86 3.29
C ASP A 180 11.90 6.50 2.02
N GLY A 181 11.22 7.53 1.50
CA GLY A 181 11.69 8.25 0.31
C GLY A 181 12.94 9.11 0.57
N ARG A 182 13.19 9.53 1.81
CA ARG A 182 14.43 10.25 2.18
C ARG A 182 15.63 9.32 2.07
N THR A 183 15.54 8.13 2.66
CA THR A 183 16.61 7.13 2.54
C THR A 183 16.87 6.76 1.08
N VAL A 184 15.82 6.52 0.29
CA VAL A 184 15.97 6.28 -1.17
C VAL A 184 16.67 7.46 -1.86
N PHE A 185 16.26 8.70 -1.57
CA PHE A 185 16.92 9.88 -2.12
C PHE A 185 18.40 9.96 -1.74
N ASN A 186 18.75 9.68 -0.50
CA ASN A 186 20.14 9.68 -0.04
C ASN A 186 20.98 8.64 -0.78
N TYR A 187 20.45 7.42 -0.97
CA TYR A 187 21.13 6.39 -1.77
C TYR A 187 21.34 6.84 -3.22
N ILE A 188 20.32 7.44 -3.84
CA ILE A 188 20.44 7.98 -5.20
C ILE A 188 21.52 9.07 -5.24
N ASN A 189 21.51 10.00 -4.27
CA ASN A 189 22.46 11.09 -4.21
C ASN A 189 23.91 10.60 -4.08
N VAL A 190 24.17 9.56 -3.28
CA VAL A 190 25.49 8.92 -3.20
C VAL A 190 25.87 8.28 -4.53
N MET A 191 24.96 7.50 -5.14
CA MET A 191 25.24 6.82 -6.40
C MET A 191 25.37 7.76 -7.61
N SER A 192 24.91 9.00 -7.51
CA SER A 192 24.93 9.98 -8.59
C SER A 192 25.79 11.20 -8.27
N ASP A 193 26.70 11.10 -7.30
CA ASP A 193 27.59 12.21 -6.95
C ASP A 193 28.65 12.41 -8.05
N GLU A 194 28.55 13.53 -8.78
CA GLU A 194 29.46 13.89 -9.88
C GLU A 194 30.69 14.69 -9.39
N THR A 195 30.88 14.82 -8.08
CA THR A 195 32.04 15.53 -7.52
C THR A 195 33.33 14.85 -7.97
N PHE A 196 34.26 15.63 -8.53
CA PHE A 196 35.53 15.11 -9.04
C PHE A 196 36.37 14.46 -7.94
N ASP A 197 36.73 13.19 -8.13
CA ASP A 197 37.66 12.44 -7.30
C ASP A 197 38.90 12.02 -8.12
N PRO A 198 40.10 12.59 -7.85
CA PRO A 198 41.32 12.22 -8.56
C PRO A 198 41.85 10.83 -8.18
N ASP A 199 41.39 10.24 -7.06
CA ASP A 199 41.81 8.94 -6.57
C ASP A 199 40.92 7.80 -7.10
N ASP A 200 39.78 8.11 -7.72
CA ASP A 200 38.96 7.16 -8.47
C ASP A 200 39.42 7.10 -9.95
N PRO A 201 40.08 6.01 -10.39
CA PRO A 201 40.57 5.88 -11.76
C PRO A 201 39.52 5.39 -12.75
N ASN A 202 38.31 5.05 -12.31
CA ASN A 202 37.26 4.42 -13.10
C ASN A 202 36.43 5.45 -13.86
N ASP A 203 35.90 6.46 -13.13
CA ASP A 203 35.06 7.53 -13.67
C ASP A 203 35.42 8.94 -13.16
N PHE A 204 36.41 9.06 -12.27
CA PHE A 204 36.84 10.30 -11.62
C PHE A 204 35.73 11.00 -10.82
N ALA A 205 34.76 10.26 -10.29
CA ALA A 205 33.68 10.79 -9.47
C ALA A 205 33.65 10.13 -8.09
N VAL A 206 33.07 10.83 -7.10
CA VAL A 206 32.82 10.25 -5.76
C VAL A 206 31.69 9.22 -5.80
N GLY A 207 30.74 9.38 -6.72
CA GLY A 207 29.61 8.46 -6.92
C GLY A 207 29.97 7.27 -7.82
N TYR A 208 28.93 6.58 -8.31
CA TYR A 208 29.07 5.43 -9.20
C TYR A 208 28.44 5.75 -10.56
N LEU A 209 29.19 6.45 -11.41
CA LEU A 209 28.74 6.88 -12.73
C LEU A 209 29.00 5.76 -13.77
N ASP A 210 28.61 6.00 -15.03
CA ASP A 210 28.88 5.11 -16.18
C ASP A 210 28.48 3.62 -16.02
N ARG A 211 27.48 3.36 -15.17
CA ARG A 211 26.95 2.04 -14.81
C ARG A 211 25.96 1.44 -15.82
N TRP A 212 26.20 1.58 -17.12
CA TRP A 212 25.30 0.98 -18.11
C TRP A 212 25.39 -0.55 -18.09
N ALA A 213 24.24 -1.21 -17.92
CA ALA A 213 24.15 -2.66 -17.82
C ALA A 213 24.80 -3.37 -19.02
N GLY A 214 25.70 -4.31 -18.72
CA GLY A 214 26.38 -5.11 -19.73
C GLY A 214 27.57 -4.42 -20.40
N GLN A 215 28.04 -3.25 -19.95
CA GLN A 215 29.30 -2.69 -20.48
C GLN A 215 30.54 -3.37 -19.91
N GLY A 216 30.48 -3.93 -18.70
CA GLY A 216 31.64 -4.53 -18.02
C GLY A 216 32.84 -3.59 -17.91
N ASN A 217 32.61 -2.27 -17.93
CA ASN A 217 33.64 -1.27 -17.71
C ASN A 217 33.98 -1.21 -16.19
N LEU A 218 35.09 -0.58 -15.83
CA LEU A 218 35.52 -0.56 -14.43
C LEU A 218 34.52 0.14 -13.51
N ALA A 219 33.87 1.21 -13.98
CA ALA A 219 32.86 1.95 -13.21
C ALA A 219 31.61 1.10 -12.90
N TYR A 220 31.15 0.29 -13.86
CA TYR A 220 30.06 -0.66 -13.68
C TYR A 220 30.43 -1.77 -12.69
N GLU A 221 31.66 -2.30 -12.79
CA GLU A 221 32.13 -3.34 -11.87
C GLU A 221 32.26 -2.81 -10.44
N ASP A 222 32.70 -1.56 -10.27
CA ASP A 222 32.78 -0.90 -8.97
C ASP A 222 31.39 -0.60 -8.38
N ALA A 223 30.46 -0.08 -9.19
CA ALA A 223 29.06 0.10 -8.80
C ALA A 223 28.40 -1.22 -8.34
N ALA A 224 28.72 -2.32 -9.01
CA ALA A 224 28.26 -3.65 -8.63
C ALA A 224 28.82 -4.07 -7.25
N GLN A 225 30.11 -3.84 -7.00
CA GLN A 225 30.73 -4.12 -5.69
C GLN A 225 30.10 -3.31 -4.57
N TYR A 226 29.79 -2.03 -4.81
CA TYR A 226 29.05 -1.21 -3.85
C TYR A 226 27.70 -1.81 -3.47
N LEU A 227 26.93 -2.28 -4.47
CA LEU A 227 25.63 -2.90 -4.21
C LEU A 227 25.75 -4.24 -3.48
N ILE A 228 26.72 -5.07 -3.86
CA ILE A 228 27.03 -6.34 -3.16
C ILE A 228 27.34 -6.05 -1.69
N SER A 229 28.29 -5.15 -1.41
CA SER A 229 28.67 -4.78 -0.05
C SER A 229 27.50 -4.18 0.74
N THR A 230 26.67 -3.36 0.09
CA THR A 230 25.48 -2.76 0.72
C THR A 230 24.47 -3.83 1.13
N MET A 231 24.18 -4.78 0.24
CA MET A 231 23.24 -5.88 0.50
C MET A 231 23.77 -6.86 1.55
N GLU A 232 25.06 -7.20 1.52
CA GLU A 232 25.72 -7.98 2.58
C GLU A 232 25.67 -7.23 3.92
N GLY A 233 25.84 -5.90 3.89
CA GLY A 233 25.71 -5.03 5.07
C GLY A 233 24.31 -5.04 5.68
N PHE A 234 23.27 -5.32 4.89
CA PHE A 234 21.91 -5.58 5.40
C PHE A 234 21.72 -6.99 5.97
N GLY A 235 22.76 -7.83 5.93
CA GLY A 235 22.71 -9.23 6.39
C GLY A 235 22.09 -10.19 5.39
N LEU A 236 22.01 -9.81 4.11
CA LEU A 236 21.50 -10.68 3.05
C LEU A 236 22.59 -11.64 2.56
N GLU A 237 22.19 -12.85 2.19
CA GLU A 237 23.02 -13.72 1.37
C GLU A 237 23.01 -13.17 -0.06
N VAL A 238 24.15 -12.68 -0.54
CA VAL A 238 24.28 -12.11 -1.87
C VAL A 238 24.88 -13.16 -2.81
N ILE A 239 24.08 -13.59 -3.79
CA ILE A 239 24.52 -14.50 -4.84
C ILE A 239 24.94 -13.67 -6.05
N VAL A 240 26.23 -13.70 -6.35
CA VAL A 240 26.81 -12.94 -7.44
C VAL A 240 26.85 -13.80 -8.70
N GLN A 241 26.26 -13.30 -9.79
CA GLN A 241 26.27 -13.95 -11.10
C GLN A 241 26.95 -13.04 -12.13
N ARG A 242 27.71 -13.65 -13.03
CA ARG A 242 28.37 -12.98 -14.15
C ARG A 242 27.88 -13.59 -15.45
N PHE A 243 27.74 -12.76 -16.48
CA PHE A 243 27.27 -13.20 -17.79
C PHE A 243 28.02 -12.50 -18.91
N VAL A 244 28.16 -13.21 -20.03
CA VAL A 244 28.60 -12.67 -21.32
C VAL A 244 27.38 -12.61 -22.21
N TYR A 245 27.21 -11.51 -22.95
CA TYR A 245 26.23 -11.45 -24.03
C TYR A 245 26.94 -11.57 -25.37
N ASP A 246 26.52 -12.56 -26.16
CA ASP A 246 26.98 -12.79 -27.53
C ASP A 246 25.77 -13.12 -28.42
N SER A 247 25.54 -12.29 -29.43
CA SER A 247 24.44 -12.44 -30.38
C SER A 247 24.95 -12.88 -31.75
N LEU A 248 24.71 -14.15 -32.07
CA LEU A 248 24.99 -14.72 -33.40
C LEU A 248 24.15 -14.09 -34.53
N MET A 249 23.05 -13.42 -34.19
CA MET A 249 22.11 -12.81 -35.14
C MET A 249 22.45 -11.36 -35.49
N THR A 250 22.97 -10.60 -34.52
CA THR A 250 23.33 -9.18 -34.70
C THR A 250 24.83 -8.94 -34.70
N GLY A 251 25.63 -9.93 -34.33
CA GLY A 251 27.08 -9.80 -34.11
C GLY A 251 27.44 -8.95 -32.90
N ALA A 252 26.47 -8.58 -32.06
CA ALA A 252 26.70 -7.76 -30.88
C ALA A 252 27.29 -8.62 -29.75
N GLN A 253 28.36 -8.12 -29.15
CA GLN A 253 29.04 -8.75 -28.04
C GLN A 253 29.27 -7.74 -26.92
N ASN A 254 28.95 -8.14 -25.70
CA ASN A 254 29.33 -7.42 -24.50
C ASN A 254 30.34 -8.26 -23.71
N PRO A 255 31.32 -7.62 -23.05
CA PRO A 255 32.23 -8.34 -22.18
C PRO A 255 31.49 -8.99 -21.00
N GLU A 256 32.16 -9.91 -20.32
CA GLU A 256 31.64 -10.48 -19.09
C GLU A 256 31.48 -9.39 -18.03
N ALA A 257 30.28 -9.28 -17.46
CA ALA A 257 29.98 -8.29 -16.43
C ALA A 257 29.10 -8.89 -15.33
N TYR A 258 29.06 -8.22 -14.16
CA TYR A 258 28.08 -8.54 -13.13
C TYR A 258 26.64 -8.41 -13.64
N ASN A 259 25.77 -9.34 -13.22
CA ASN A 259 24.32 -9.18 -13.34
C ASN A 259 23.78 -8.48 -12.10
N VAL A 260 23.67 -7.16 -12.20
CA VAL A 260 23.18 -6.26 -11.15
C VAL A 260 21.71 -5.93 -11.39
#